data_AF-A0AAV0NA86-F1
#
_entry.id   AF-A0AAV0NA86-F1
#
_cell.length_a   1.000
_cell.length_b   1.000
_cell.length_c   1.000
_cell.angle_alpha   90.00
_cell.angle_beta   90.00
_cell.angle_gamma   90.00
#
_symmetry.space_group_name_H-M   'P 1'
#
loop_
_entity.id
_entity.type
_entity.pdbx_description
1 polymer ?
#
loop_
_entity_poly.entity_id
_entity_poly.type
_entity_poly.pdbx_seq_one_letter_code
_entity_poly.pdbx_strand_id
1 'polypeptide(L)'
;MISTNGGGDGKVAVCVTGASGFIASWLVKLLLQRGYTVNATVRDPSDEKKTTHLLGLDGAKERLHLFKANLLEEGSFDSAIEGCVGVFHTASPVALSTVDPQAEMIDPAVKGTLNVLKSCAKYPSVKRMVLTSSVASVVYTGKPVDQDSVADETWLSDPEFCKEHKLWYPLGKTLAEMAAWDFAKENGIDMVTIHPGFVIGPFLHPALCTSVGMILSLVNGNKIYPKFHCWSVDVRDVAEAHIKAFDHENQVSASGRYCLVGSSVPFSQVLGILHKLYPTLPLADKYVYLTRPFSY
;
A
#
# COMPACT_ATOMS: atom_id res chain seq x y z
N MET A 1 -20.38 -4.16 38.00
CA MET A 1 -19.48 -5.26 37.60
C MET A 1 -20.28 -6.26 36.80
N ILE A 2 -20.13 -6.25 35.49
CA ILE A 2 -20.53 -7.37 34.64
C ILE A 2 -19.25 -7.71 33.86
N SER A 3 -18.58 -8.75 34.33
CA SER A 3 -17.46 -9.38 33.66
C SER A 3 -18.06 -10.22 32.54
N THR A 4 -17.73 -9.89 31.29
CA THR A 4 -17.90 -10.80 30.16
C THR A 4 -16.53 -11.33 29.79
N ASN A 5 -16.15 -12.44 30.43
CA ASN A 5 -15.16 -13.36 29.88
C ASN A 5 -15.72 -13.94 28.59
N GLY A 6 -15.24 -13.43 27.45
CA GLY A 6 -15.37 -14.07 26.15
C GLY A 6 -14.07 -14.78 25.82
N GLY A 7 -14.01 -16.08 26.10
CA GLY A 7 -12.90 -16.93 25.69
C GLY A 7 -12.85 -17.06 24.17
N GLY A 8 -11.76 -16.57 23.59
CA GLY A 8 -11.28 -16.87 22.25
C GLY A 8 -9.77 -16.61 22.26
N ASP A 9 -8.98 -17.64 22.00
CA ASP A 9 -7.51 -17.69 22.07
C ASP A 9 -6.80 -16.82 20.98
N GLY A 10 -7.39 -15.68 20.62
CA GLY A 10 -6.88 -14.76 19.60
C GLY A 10 -6.12 -13.58 20.21
N LYS A 11 -5.06 -13.14 19.52
CA LYS A 11 -4.46 -11.83 19.77
C LYS A 11 -5.51 -10.72 19.52
N VAL A 12 -5.22 -9.52 20.03
CA VAL A 12 -6.03 -8.30 19.90
C VAL A 12 -6.55 -8.03 18.48
N ALA A 13 -7.66 -7.29 18.35
CA ALA A 13 -8.26 -6.99 17.04
C ALA A 13 -7.52 -5.86 16.30
N VAL A 14 -7.35 -6.00 14.98
CA VAL A 14 -6.78 -4.99 14.09
C VAL A 14 -7.65 -4.77 12.85
N CYS A 15 -7.64 -3.57 12.30
CA CYS A 15 -8.36 -3.23 11.08
C CYS A 15 -7.41 -3.16 9.88
N VAL A 16 -7.74 -3.81 8.77
CA VAL A 16 -7.03 -3.69 7.49
C VAL A 16 -7.99 -3.13 6.45
N THR A 17 -7.74 -1.89 6.01
CA THR A 17 -8.57 -1.26 4.99
C THR A 17 -8.20 -1.71 3.58
N GLY A 18 -9.17 -1.85 2.69
CA GLY A 18 -8.91 -2.23 1.29
C GLY A 18 -8.37 -3.66 1.15
N ALA A 19 -8.81 -4.56 2.02
CA ALA A 19 -8.27 -5.91 2.22
C ALA A 19 -8.18 -6.75 0.94
N SER A 20 -9.06 -6.49 -0.04
CA SER A 20 -9.03 -7.15 -1.36
C SER A 20 -7.81 -6.81 -2.24
N GLY A 21 -6.96 -5.87 -1.82
CA GLY A 21 -5.77 -5.44 -2.55
C GLY A 21 -4.58 -6.39 -2.45
N PHE A 22 -3.58 -6.20 -3.31
CA PHE A 22 -2.40 -7.07 -3.39
C PHE A 22 -1.57 -7.09 -2.10
N ILE A 23 -1.16 -5.92 -1.59
CA ILE A 23 -0.44 -5.81 -0.30
C ILE A 23 -1.35 -6.22 0.86
N ALA A 24 -2.60 -5.74 0.84
CA ALA A 24 -3.56 -5.92 1.91
C ALA A 24 -3.90 -7.39 2.16
N SER A 25 -4.11 -8.19 1.10
CA SER A 25 -4.42 -9.62 1.23
C SER A 25 -3.27 -10.41 1.87
N TRP A 26 -2.01 -10.08 1.55
CA TRP A 26 -0.85 -10.65 2.23
C TRP A 26 -0.76 -10.22 3.69
N LEU A 27 -1.03 -8.95 3.98
CA LEU A 27 -1.09 -8.45 5.35
C LEU A 27 -2.16 -9.17 6.18
N VAL A 28 -3.37 -9.34 5.65
CA VAL A 28 -4.46 -10.11 6.28
C VAL A 28 -4.01 -11.55 6.55
N LYS A 29 -3.42 -12.22 5.55
CA LYS A 29 -2.91 -13.58 5.70
C LYS A 29 -1.92 -13.68 6.86
N LEU A 30 -0.92 -12.81 6.90
CA LEU A 30 0.14 -12.85 7.89
C LEU A 30 -0.34 -12.45 9.30
N LEU A 31 -1.34 -11.56 9.41
CA LEU A 31 -1.99 -11.23 10.68
C LEU A 31 -2.79 -12.42 11.22
N LEU A 32 -3.58 -13.09 10.38
CA LEU A 32 -4.35 -14.28 10.76
C LEU A 32 -3.44 -15.44 11.22
N GLN A 33 -2.31 -15.63 10.53
CA GLN A 33 -1.29 -16.62 10.91
C GLN A 33 -0.63 -16.32 12.25
N ARG A 34 -0.55 -15.04 12.63
CA ARG A 34 -0.06 -14.60 13.96
C ARG A 34 -1.13 -14.61 15.04
N GLY A 35 -2.35 -15.04 14.72
CA GLY A 35 -3.45 -15.19 15.66
C GLY A 35 -4.26 -13.93 15.92
N TYR A 36 -4.06 -12.83 15.16
CA TYR A 36 -4.88 -11.62 15.28
C TYR A 36 -6.31 -11.88 14.78
N THR A 37 -7.27 -11.21 15.41
CA THR A 37 -8.60 -10.97 14.81
C THR A 37 -8.49 -9.80 13.83
N VAL A 38 -8.94 -10.00 12.59
CA VAL A 38 -8.77 -9.03 11.50
C VAL A 38 -10.14 -8.53 11.03
N ASN A 39 -10.40 -7.25 11.28
CA ASN A 39 -11.50 -6.50 10.67
C ASN A 39 -11.04 -5.97 9.31
N ALA A 40 -11.49 -6.61 8.24
CA ALA A 40 -11.06 -6.32 6.88
C ALA A 40 -12.13 -5.52 6.12
N THR A 41 -11.78 -4.33 5.62
CA THR A 41 -12.74 -3.55 4.83
C THR A 41 -12.62 -3.81 3.33
N VAL A 42 -13.77 -3.95 2.68
CA VAL A 42 -13.93 -4.07 1.23
C VAL A 42 -15.11 -3.22 0.77
N ARG A 43 -15.15 -2.84 -0.52
CA ARG A 43 -16.26 -2.04 -1.06
C ARG A 43 -17.60 -2.76 -1.02
N ASP A 44 -17.57 -4.07 -1.26
CA ASP A 44 -18.73 -4.93 -1.22
C ASP A 44 -18.32 -6.31 -0.66
N PRO A 45 -18.69 -6.64 0.59
CA PRO A 45 -18.43 -7.95 1.18
C PRO A 45 -19.10 -9.11 0.44
N SER A 46 -20.15 -8.84 -0.34
CA SER A 46 -20.88 -9.86 -1.10
C SER A 46 -20.29 -10.14 -2.48
N ASP A 47 -19.33 -9.33 -2.95
CA ASP A 47 -18.62 -9.58 -4.21
C ASP A 47 -17.56 -10.68 -4.02
N GLU A 48 -17.96 -11.93 -4.28
CA GLU A 48 -17.09 -13.11 -4.18
C GLU A 48 -15.78 -12.94 -4.97
N LYS A 49 -15.79 -12.25 -6.13
CA LYS A 49 -14.57 -12.02 -6.92
C LYS A 49 -13.52 -11.21 -6.15
N LYS A 50 -13.97 -10.42 -5.17
CA LYS A 50 -13.13 -9.56 -4.32
C LYS A 50 -12.91 -10.13 -2.92
N THR A 51 -13.65 -11.15 -2.49
CA THR A 51 -13.59 -11.64 -1.10
C THR A 51 -13.20 -13.11 -0.97
N THR A 52 -13.44 -13.98 -1.97
CA THR A 52 -13.15 -15.43 -1.87
C THR A 52 -11.71 -15.73 -1.49
N HIS A 53 -10.74 -14.97 -2.03
CA HIS A 53 -9.32 -15.16 -1.71
C HIS A 53 -8.95 -14.80 -0.27
N LEU A 54 -9.74 -13.95 0.41
CA LEU A 54 -9.56 -13.62 1.82
C LEU A 54 -10.23 -14.68 2.69
N LEU A 55 -11.45 -15.08 2.33
CA LEU A 55 -12.23 -16.10 3.05
C LEU A 55 -11.59 -17.49 2.99
N GLY A 56 -10.76 -17.75 1.98
CA GLY A 56 -9.98 -18.99 1.84
C GLY A 56 -8.66 -19.03 2.62
N LEU A 57 -8.31 -17.97 3.37
CA LEU A 57 -7.08 -17.95 4.18
C LEU A 57 -7.21 -18.80 5.45
N ASP A 58 -6.10 -19.40 5.88
CA ASP A 58 -6.04 -20.14 7.14
C ASP A 58 -6.39 -19.24 8.33
N GLY A 59 -7.35 -19.67 9.15
CA GLY A 59 -7.86 -18.91 10.29
C GLY A 59 -8.91 -17.84 9.93
N ALA A 60 -9.27 -17.68 8.66
CA ALA A 60 -10.25 -16.68 8.25
C ALA A 60 -11.66 -16.98 8.78
N LYS A 61 -12.06 -18.25 8.84
CA LYS A 61 -13.40 -18.65 9.30
C LYS A 61 -13.66 -18.21 10.74
N GLU A 62 -12.62 -18.20 11.56
CA GLU A 62 -12.70 -17.90 12.99
C GLU A 62 -12.39 -16.43 13.31
N ARG A 63 -11.50 -15.80 12.54
CA ARG A 63 -10.86 -14.52 12.91
C ARG A 63 -10.90 -13.43 11.84
N LEU A 64 -11.47 -13.68 10.65
CA LEU A 64 -11.64 -12.65 9.63
C LEU A 64 -13.08 -12.14 9.62
N HIS A 65 -13.25 -10.83 9.80
CA HIS A 65 -14.54 -10.16 9.73
C HIS A 65 -14.53 -9.16 8.58
N LEU A 66 -15.39 -9.37 7.58
CA LEU A 66 -15.51 -8.47 6.43
C LEU A 66 -16.50 -7.35 6.72
N PHE A 67 -16.06 -6.11 6.53
CA PHE A 67 -16.87 -4.90 6.67
C PHE A 67 -17.00 -4.19 5.33
N LYS A 68 -18.21 -3.70 5.04
CA LYS A 68 -18.43 -2.80 3.92
C LYS A 68 -17.90 -1.41 4.30
N ALA A 69 -16.99 -0.86 3.50
CA ALA A 69 -16.54 0.53 3.65
C ALA A 69 -16.23 1.15 2.29
N ASN A 70 -16.45 2.46 2.19
CA ASN A 70 -16.12 3.23 1.01
C ASN A 70 -15.19 4.39 1.41
N LEU A 71 -14.04 4.45 0.74
CA LEU A 71 -12.99 5.41 1.03
C LEU A 71 -13.49 6.87 1.07
N LEU A 72 -14.49 7.21 0.26
CA LEU A 72 -15.02 8.57 0.14
C LEU A 72 -16.31 8.82 0.94
N GLU A 73 -16.82 7.81 1.64
CA GLU A 73 -18.00 7.91 2.48
C GLU A 73 -17.59 8.10 3.94
N GLU A 74 -17.86 9.30 4.48
CA GLU A 74 -17.47 9.67 5.85
C GLU A 74 -18.11 8.73 6.87
N GLY A 75 -17.30 8.24 7.81
CA GLY A 75 -17.75 7.32 8.86
C GLY A 75 -17.93 5.86 8.42
N SER A 76 -17.76 5.53 7.14
CA SER A 76 -17.92 4.14 6.67
C SER A 76 -16.88 3.14 7.22
N PHE A 77 -15.81 3.64 7.86
CA PHE A 77 -14.80 2.81 8.53
C PHE A 77 -15.04 2.64 10.03
N ASP A 78 -16.00 3.37 10.61
CA ASP A 78 -16.22 3.45 12.05
C ASP A 78 -16.46 2.05 12.65
N SER A 79 -17.40 1.28 12.10
CA SER A 79 -17.71 -0.07 12.58
C SER A 79 -16.56 -1.07 12.44
N ALA A 80 -15.68 -0.90 11.46
CA ALA A 80 -14.53 -1.78 11.27
C ALA A 80 -13.38 -1.45 12.23
N ILE A 81 -13.25 -0.18 12.62
CA ILE A 81 -12.18 0.34 13.47
C ILE A 81 -12.53 0.24 14.95
N GLU A 82 -13.82 0.30 15.31
CA GLU A 82 -14.28 0.15 16.69
C GLU A 82 -13.70 -1.12 17.35
N GLY A 83 -13.11 -0.96 18.54
CA GLY A 83 -12.47 -2.05 19.28
C GLY A 83 -11.10 -2.51 18.74
N CYS A 84 -10.63 -2.01 17.60
CA CYS A 84 -9.30 -2.34 17.09
C CYS A 84 -8.21 -1.57 17.85
N VAL A 85 -7.08 -2.24 18.08
CA VAL A 85 -5.86 -1.62 18.64
C VAL A 85 -4.92 -1.05 17.58
N GLY A 86 -5.05 -1.53 16.34
CA GLY A 86 -4.20 -1.13 15.22
C GLY A 86 -5.01 -0.98 13.95
N VAL A 87 -4.67 0.03 13.14
CA VAL A 87 -5.30 0.25 11.83
C VAL A 87 -4.22 0.27 10.76
N PHE A 88 -4.33 -0.63 9.81
CA PHE A 88 -3.49 -0.70 8.61
C PHE A 88 -4.24 -0.06 7.44
N HIS A 89 -3.87 1.18 7.11
CA HIS A 89 -4.47 1.87 5.99
C HIS A 89 -3.73 1.58 4.68
N THR A 90 -4.24 0.61 3.92
CA THR A 90 -3.67 0.21 2.61
C THR A 90 -4.53 0.63 1.42
N ALA A 91 -5.79 1.04 1.68
CA ALA A 91 -6.73 1.43 0.65
C ALA A 91 -6.34 2.78 0.03
N SER A 92 -5.92 2.76 -1.24
CA SER A 92 -5.59 3.97 -1.98
C SER A 92 -5.86 3.76 -3.47
N PRO A 93 -6.38 4.76 -4.21
CA PRO A 93 -6.57 4.66 -5.65
C PRO A 93 -5.22 4.43 -6.35
N VAL A 94 -5.22 3.48 -7.30
CA VAL A 94 -4.12 3.28 -8.23
C VAL A 94 -4.74 3.13 -9.61
N ALA A 95 -4.64 4.17 -10.44
CA ALA A 95 -5.10 4.15 -11.82
C ALA A 95 -3.91 4.24 -12.77
N LEU A 96 -3.94 3.45 -13.84
CA LEU A 96 -2.94 3.44 -14.91
C LEU A 96 -3.15 4.57 -15.93
N SER A 97 -4.36 5.10 -16.00
CA SER A 97 -4.79 6.18 -16.88
C SER A 97 -5.93 6.93 -16.20
N THR A 98 -5.90 8.26 -16.21
CA THR A 98 -6.97 9.10 -15.65
C THR A 98 -7.33 10.25 -16.60
N VAL A 99 -8.63 10.56 -16.70
CA VAL A 99 -9.11 11.70 -17.50
C VAL A 99 -9.06 12.98 -16.67
N ASP A 100 -9.45 12.88 -15.40
CA ASP A 100 -9.34 13.94 -14.40
C ASP A 100 -8.49 13.47 -13.20
N PRO A 101 -7.16 13.71 -13.24
CA PRO A 101 -6.27 13.28 -12.16
C PRO A 101 -6.62 13.88 -10.80
N GLN A 102 -7.24 15.07 -10.78
CA GLN A 102 -7.64 15.71 -9.54
C GLN A 102 -8.78 14.91 -8.91
N ALA A 103 -9.88 14.70 -9.63
CA ALA A 103 -11.07 14.03 -9.11
C ALA A 103 -10.90 12.51 -8.94
N GLU A 104 -10.10 11.86 -9.78
CA GLU A 104 -10.00 10.39 -9.82
C GLU A 104 -8.83 9.83 -9.00
N MET A 105 -7.81 10.64 -8.70
CA MET A 105 -6.58 10.17 -8.04
C MET A 105 -6.17 11.00 -6.83
N ILE A 106 -6.01 12.32 -6.98
CA ILE A 106 -5.49 13.18 -5.91
C ILE A 106 -6.53 13.35 -4.80
N ASP A 107 -7.74 13.79 -5.13
CA ASP A 107 -8.82 14.00 -4.18
C ASP A 107 -9.15 12.71 -3.42
N PRO A 108 -9.33 11.55 -4.08
CA PRO A 108 -9.65 10.32 -3.37
C PRO A 108 -8.50 9.82 -2.48
N ALA A 109 -7.25 10.06 -2.85
CA ALA A 109 -6.10 9.71 -2.02
C ALA A 109 -6.08 10.53 -0.71
N VAL A 110 -6.25 11.85 -0.80
CA VAL A 110 -6.22 12.74 0.37
C VAL A 110 -7.48 12.54 1.23
N LYS A 111 -8.67 12.66 0.64
CA LYS A 111 -9.96 12.53 1.34
C LYS A 111 -10.10 11.15 1.99
N GLY A 112 -9.66 10.11 1.27
CA GLY A 112 -9.67 8.74 1.77
C GLY A 112 -8.80 8.53 3.01
N THR A 113 -7.57 9.03 2.94
CA THR A 113 -6.62 8.92 4.06
C THR A 113 -7.15 9.65 5.29
N LEU A 114 -7.65 10.87 5.10
CA LEU A 114 -8.24 11.67 6.19
C LEU A 114 -9.51 11.03 6.76
N ASN A 115 -10.34 10.39 5.93
CA ASN A 115 -11.55 9.70 6.40
C ASN A 115 -11.20 8.57 7.39
N VAL A 116 -10.21 7.74 7.05
CA VAL A 116 -9.76 6.66 7.95
C VAL A 116 -9.14 7.23 9.23
N LEU A 117 -8.31 8.27 9.13
CA LEU A 117 -7.72 8.94 10.29
C LEU A 117 -8.77 9.57 11.22
N LYS A 118 -9.82 10.19 10.66
CA LYS A 118 -10.95 10.70 11.42
C LYS A 118 -11.65 9.59 12.19
N SER A 119 -11.84 8.42 11.59
CA SER A 119 -12.36 7.25 12.31
C SER A 119 -11.40 6.80 13.41
N CYS A 120 -10.09 6.70 13.16
CA CYS A 120 -9.09 6.38 14.19
C CYS A 120 -9.16 7.34 15.39
N ALA A 121 -9.31 8.65 15.15
CA ALA A 121 -9.40 9.67 16.21
C ALA A 121 -10.63 9.51 17.13
N LYS A 122 -11.73 8.92 16.63
CA LYS A 122 -12.95 8.69 17.41
C LYS A 122 -12.82 7.56 18.42
N TYR A 123 -11.91 6.60 18.20
CA TYR A 123 -11.85 5.35 18.95
C TYR A 123 -10.54 5.24 19.76
N PRO A 124 -10.57 5.49 21.09
CA PRO A 124 -9.38 5.43 21.94
C PRO A 124 -8.72 4.05 22.06
N SER A 125 -9.38 2.99 21.57
CA SER A 125 -8.78 1.66 21.45
C SER A 125 -7.62 1.67 20.46
N VAL A 126 -7.67 2.50 19.41
CA VAL A 126 -6.62 2.58 18.39
C VAL A 126 -5.36 3.15 19.03
N LYS A 127 -4.32 2.33 19.09
CA LYS A 127 -3.00 2.69 19.64
C LYS A 127 -2.03 3.12 18.57
N ARG A 128 -2.19 2.63 17.34
CA ARG A 128 -1.30 2.93 16.24
C ARG A 128 -1.96 2.78 14.89
N MET A 129 -1.65 3.70 13.98
CA MET A 129 -1.98 3.60 12.56
C MET A 129 -0.72 3.32 11.74
N VAL A 130 -0.76 2.31 10.87
CA VAL A 130 0.27 2.05 9.88
C VAL A 130 -0.29 2.37 8.49
N LEU A 131 0.24 3.41 7.85
CA LEU A 131 -0.20 3.89 6.54
C LEU A 131 0.70 3.35 5.43
N THR A 132 0.11 2.75 4.40
CA THR A 132 0.83 2.39 3.17
C THR A 132 0.96 3.63 2.26
N SER A 133 2.13 4.27 2.31
CA SER A 133 2.53 5.33 1.38
C SER A 133 3.24 4.73 0.15
N SER A 134 4.26 5.39 -0.40
CA SER A 134 5.05 4.92 -1.54
C SER A 134 6.41 5.62 -1.57
N VAL A 135 7.43 5.01 -2.18
CA VAL A 135 8.66 5.75 -2.56
C VAL A 135 8.37 6.93 -3.48
N ALA A 136 7.21 6.95 -4.15
CA ALA A 136 6.76 8.09 -4.95
C ALA A 136 6.54 9.37 -4.14
N SER A 137 6.38 9.30 -2.81
CA SER A 137 6.37 10.49 -1.94
C SER A 137 7.76 10.88 -1.41
N VAL A 138 8.82 10.19 -1.84
CA VAL A 138 10.19 10.39 -1.37
C VAL A 138 11.08 10.97 -2.48
N VAL A 139 11.04 10.39 -3.68
CA VAL A 139 12.12 10.55 -4.68
C VAL A 139 11.95 11.70 -5.67
N TYR A 140 10.78 12.35 -5.77
CA TYR A 140 10.53 13.42 -6.75
C TYR A 140 10.74 14.80 -6.14
N THR A 141 11.94 15.07 -5.63
CA THR A 141 12.25 16.26 -4.81
C THR A 141 12.35 17.57 -5.59
N GLY A 142 12.34 17.52 -6.92
CA GLY A 142 12.57 18.66 -7.81
C GLY A 142 13.99 19.24 -7.78
N LYS A 143 14.88 18.69 -6.93
CA LYS A 143 16.27 19.10 -6.82
C LYS A 143 17.15 18.21 -7.71
N PRO A 144 18.27 18.73 -8.23
CA PRO A 144 19.29 17.89 -8.84
C PRO A 144 19.73 16.81 -7.85
N VAL A 145 19.71 15.55 -8.28
CA VAL A 145 20.13 14.40 -7.51
C VAL A 145 21.36 13.81 -8.20
N ASP A 146 22.48 13.74 -7.49
CA ASP A 146 23.69 13.11 -8.02
C ASP A 146 23.48 11.61 -8.22
N GLN A 147 24.18 11.01 -9.19
CA GLN A 147 24.04 9.58 -9.52
C GLN A 147 24.34 8.65 -8.32
N ASP A 148 25.19 9.09 -7.40
CA ASP A 148 25.59 8.33 -6.22
C ASP A 148 24.72 8.60 -4.98
N SER A 149 23.70 9.47 -5.11
CA SER A 149 22.79 9.77 -4.00
C SER A 149 21.91 8.57 -3.68
N VAL A 150 21.82 8.24 -2.39
CA VAL A 150 20.89 7.25 -1.86
C VAL A 150 19.72 8.00 -1.23
N ALA A 151 18.52 7.82 -1.78
CA ALA A 151 17.31 8.37 -1.17
C ALA A 151 17.02 7.65 0.15
N ASP A 152 16.66 8.42 1.18
CA ASP A 152 16.28 7.94 2.50
C ASP A 152 14.96 8.61 2.96
N GLU A 153 14.54 8.32 4.18
CA GLU A 153 13.31 8.80 4.78
C GLU A 153 13.27 10.31 5.03
N THR A 154 14.41 11.01 4.93
CA THR A 154 14.50 12.48 5.06
C THR A 154 14.08 13.20 3.78
N TRP A 155 14.03 12.49 2.65
CA TRP A 155 13.64 13.03 1.36
C TRP A 155 12.13 13.11 1.21
N LEU A 156 11.62 14.19 0.63
CA LEU A 156 10.21 14.37 0.36
C LEU A 156 10.02 14.83 -1.08
N SER A 157 9.13 14.16 -1.80
CA SER A 157 8.71 14.61 -3.13
C SER A 157 8.10 16.01 -3.03
N ASP A 158 8.42 16.85 -4.01
CA ASP A 158 7.90 18.21 -4.08
C ASP A 158 6.56 18.21 -4.84
N PRO A 159 5.44 18.64 -4.21
CA PRO A 159 4.14 18.68 -4.85
C PRO A 159 4.08 19.58 -6.10
N GLU A 160 4.74 20.73 -6.09
CA GLU A 160 4.73 21.66 -7.23
C GLU A 160 5.54 21.09 -8.39
N PHE A 161 6.70 20.49 -8.10
CA PHE A 161 7.46 19.74 -9.12
C PHE A 161 6.62 18.60 -9.72
N CYS A 162 5.95 17.81 -8.88
CA CYS A 162 5.10 16.73 -9.36
C CYS A 162 3.97 17.25 -10.24
N LYS A 163 3.36 18.37 -9.88
CA LYS A 163 2.27 19.01 -10.63
C LYS A 163 2.75 19.57 -11.98
N GLU A 164 3.86 20.31 -12.00
CA GLU A 164 4.45 20.87 -13.23
C GLU A 164 4.79 19.77 -14.24
N HIS A 165 5.31 18.64 -13.76
CA HIS A 165 5.68 17.50 -14.58
C HIS A 165 4.55 16.49 -14.82
N LYS A 166 3.32 16.78 -14.37
CA LYS A 166 2.14 15.90 -14.51
C LYS A 166 2.34 14.50 -13.91
N LEU A 167 3.09 14.43 -12.81
CA LEU A 167 3.32 13.24 -12.00
C LEU A 167 2.17 13.08 -11.00
N TRP A 168 0.96 12.79 -11.49
CA TRP A 168 -0.25 12.82 -10.67
C TRP A 168 -0.28 11.77 -9.55
N TYR A 169 0.24 10.56 -9.80
CA TYR A 169 0.34 9.53 -8.77
C TYR A 169 1.33 9.92 -7.66
N PRO A 170 2.59 10.31 -7.97
CA PRO A 170 3.48 10.89 -6.98
C PRO A 170 2.87 12.07 -6.23
N LEU A 171 2.18 12.99 -6.92
CA LEU A 171 1.51 14.12 -6.30
C LEU A 171 0.44 13.68 -5.29
N GLY A 172 -0.48 12.80 -5.70
CA GLY A 172 -1.54 12.30 -4.84
C GLY A 172 -1.00 11.55 -3.60
N LYS A 173 0.05 10.74 -3.76
CA LYS A 173 0.71 10.05 -2.65
C LYS A 173 1.40 11.01 -1.68
N THR A 174 2.09 12.02 -2.22
CA THR A 174 2.78 13.04 -1.42
C THR A 174 1.77 13.86 -0.61
N LEU A 175 0.72 14.38 -1.24
CA LEU A 175 -0.30 15.18 -0.57
C LEU A 175 -1.08 14.38 0.47
N ALA A 176 -1.43 13.12 0.17
CA ALA A 176 -2.14 12.25 1.11
C ALA A 176 -1.30 11.95 2.36
N GLU A 177 0.00 11.72 2.19
CA GLU A 177 0.91 11.48 3.32
C GLU A 177 1.15 12.74 4.15
N MET A 178 1.34 13.90 3.53
CA MET A 178 1.47 15.18 4.23
C MET A 178 0.23 15.46 5.08
N ALA A 179 -0.96 15.36 4.47
CA ALA A 179 -2.22 15.54 5.18
C ALA A 179 -2.41 14.52 6.33
N ALA A 180 -1.92 13.29 6.14
CA ALA A 180 -1.96 12.27 7.19
C ALA A 180 -1.09 12.64 8.39
N TRP A 181 0.15 13.09 8.16
CA TRP A 181 1.06 13.50 9.22
C TRP A 181 0.57 14.74 9.97
N ASP A 182 0.06 15.74 9.24
CA ASP A 182 -0.52 16.95 9.84
C ASP A 182 -1.69 16.58 10.75
N PHE A 183 -2.66 15.81 10.24
CA PHE A 183 -3.81 15.36 11.02
C PHE A 183 -3.41 14.50 12.21
N ALA A 184 -2.49 13.55 12.03
CA ALA A 184 -2.03 12.66 13.10
C ALA A 184 -1.38 13.45 14.24
N LYS A 185 -0.54 14.43 13.90
CA LYS A 185 0.10 15.32 14.88
C LYS A 185 -0.92 16.17 15.64
N GLU A 186 -1.89 16.75 14.95
CA GLU A 186 -2.94 17.59 15.55
C GLU A 186 -3.87 16.80 16.49
N ASN A 187 -4.07 15.50 16.22
CA ASN A 187 -5.01 14.65 16.95
C ASN A 187 -4.32 13.64 17.88
N GLY A 188 -2.99 13.73 18.05
CA GLY A 188 -2.23 12.84 18.93
C GLY A 188 -2.25 11.37 18.51
N ILE A 189 -2.38 11.09 17.21
CA ILE A 189 -2.39 9.73 16.68
C ILE A 189 -0.95 9.28 16.44
N ASP A 190 -0.56 8.17 17.07
CA ASP A 190 0.70 7.49 16.77
C ASP A 190 0.61 6.82 15.39
N MET A 191 1.46 7.28 14.45
CA MET A 191 1.44 6.86 13.07
C MET A 191 2.83 6.48 12.57
N VAL A 192 2.89 5.43 11.75
CA VAL A 192 4.07 5.03 10.97
C VAL A 192 3.67 4.88 9.51
N THR A 193 4.54 5.30 8.59
CA THR A 193 4.31 5.14 7.14
C THR A 193 5.29 4.16 6.52
N ILE A 194 4.76 3.28 5.66
CA ILE A 194 5.55 2.30 4.89
C ILE A 194 5.58 2.75 3.42
N HIS A 195 6.76 2.85 2.84
CA HIS A 195 7.00 3.39 1.51
C HIS A 195 7.56 2.32 0.57
N PRO A 196 6.71 1.41 0.07
CA PRO A 196 7.15 0.42 -0.88
C PRO A 196 7.50 1.03 -2.24
N GLY A 197 8.49 0.43 -2.89
CA GLY A 197 8.73 0.57 -4.32
C GLY A 197 7.74 -0.23 -5.17
N PHE A 198 8.20 -0.75 -6.31
CA PHE A 198 7.45 -1.70 -7.13
C PHE A 198 7.26 -3.01 -6.39
N VAL A 199 6.06 -3.19 -5.82
CA VAL A 199 5.72 -4.42 -5.12
C VAL A 199 5.50 -5.55 -6.13
N ILE A 200 6.30 -6.60 -6.01
CA ILE A 200 6.24 -7.84 -6.80
C ILE A 200 6.04 -9.04 -5.87
N GLY A 201 5.71 -10.21 -6.42
CA GLY A 201 5.65 -11.45 -5.65
C GLY A 201 4.42 -12.32 -5.96
N PRO A 202 4.21 -13.39 -5.19
CA PRO A 202 3.12 -14.33 -5.40
C PRO A 202 1.74 -13.71 -5.18
N PHE A 203 0.75 -14.10 -5.99
CA PHE A 203 -0.62 -13.63 -5.91
C PHE A 203 -1.48 -14.52 -5.02
N LEU A 204 -2.22 -13.92 -4.09
CA LEU A 204 -3.31 -14.58 -3.36
C LEU A 204 -4.66 -14.36 -4.07
N HIS A 205 -4.76 -13.26 -4.82
CA HIS A 205 -5.98 -12.81 -5.49
C HIS A 205 -5.82 -12.87 -7.01
N PRO A 206 -6.91 -13.07 -7.77
CA PRO A 206 -6.83 -13.35 -9.21
C PRO A 206 -6.53 -12.14 -10.11
N ALA A 207 -6.53 -10.89 -9.61
CA ALA A 207 -6.23 -9.73 -10.45
C ALA A 207 -4.77 -9.28 -10.34
N LEU A 208 -4.25 -8.84 -11.48
CA LEU A 208 -2.90 -8.32 -11.59
C LEU A 208 -2.80 -6.94 -10.94
N CYS A 209 -1.77 -6.74 -10.13
CA CYS A 209 -1.40 -5.42 -9.66
C CYS A 209 -0.63 -4.67 -10.76
N THR A 210 -0.63 -3.34 -10.70
CA THR A 210 0.01 -2.47 -11.69
C THR A 210 1.48 -2.82 -11.94
N SER A 211 2.25 -3.05 -10.87
CA SER A 211 3.68 -3.42 -10.94
C SER A 211 3.92 -4.65 -11.81
N VAL A 212 3.17 -5.72 -11.55
CA VAL A 212 3.29 -6.97 -12.31
C VAL A 212 2.67 -6.84 -13.70
N GLY A 213 1.62 -6.02 -13.85
CA GLY A 213 1.03 -5.68 -15.15
C GLY A 213 2.04 -5.05 -16.11
N MET A 214 2.93 -4.18 -15.64
CA MET A 214 4.01 -3.62 -16.47
C MET A 214 4.98 -4.70 -16.94
N ILE A 215 5.37 -5.62 -16.06
CA ILE A 215 6.26 -6.74 -16.42
C ILE A 215 5.57 -7.66 -17.43
N LEU A 216 4.31 -8.02 -17.19
CA LEU A 216 3.52 -8.88 -18.08
C LEU A 216 3.30 -8.23 -19.46
N SER A 217 3.10 -6.91 -19.51
CA SER A 217 2.95 -6.18 -20.77
C SER A 217 4.16 -6.37 -21.69
N LEU A 218 5.37 -6.31 -21.12
CA LEU A 218 6.62 -6.54 -21.88
C LEU A 218 6.76 -7.97 -22.37
N VAL A 219 6.36 -8.93 -21.54
CA VAL A 219 6.35 -10.36 -21.90
C VAL A 219 5.35 -10.63 -23.02
N ASN A 220 4.22 -9.92 -23.05
CA ASN A 220 3.19 -10.04 -24.09
C ASN A 220 3.48 -9.21 -25.35
N GLY A 221 4.74 -8.82 -25.57
CA GLY A 221 5.19 -8.20 -26.81
C GLY A 221 5.15 -6.67 -26.83
N ASN A 222 4.78 -6.00 -25.73
CA ASN A 222 4.99 -4.56 -25.64
C ASN A 222 6.49 -4.26 -25.65
N LYS A 223 6.91 -3.39 -26.56
CA LYS A 223 8.32 -3.03 -26.75
C LYS A 223 8.70 -1.75 -26.00
N ILE A 224 7.73 -1.10 -25.36
CA ILE A 224 7.91 0.19 -24.71
C ILE A 224 7.99 0.00 -23.20
N TYR A 225 9.05 0.54 -22.59
CA TYR A 225 9.19 0.56 -21.15
C TYR A 225 9.80 1.88 -20.66
N PRO A 226 9.59 2.23 -19.39
CA PRO A 226 10.07 3.50 -18.89
C PRO A 226 11.58 3.46 -18.62
N LYS A 227 12.26 4.58 -18.91
CA LYS A 227 13.69 4.76 -18.63
C LYS A 227 13.92 5.12 -17.15
N PHE A 228 13.54 4.23 -16.23
CA PHE A 228 13.83 4.39 -14.79
C PHE A 228 14.42 3.13 -14.16
N HIS A 229 14.87 3.25 -12.91
CA HIS A 229 15.26 2.12 -12.07
C HIS A 229 14.03 1.47 -11.44
N CYS A 230 13.91 0.15 -11.59
CA CYS A 230 12.94 -0.65 -10.88
C CYS A 230 13.42 -0.84 -9.43
N TRP A 231 12.91 0.01 -8.53
CA TRP A 231 13.06 -0.18 -7.08
C TRP A 231 12.02 -1.17 -6.60
N SER A 232 12.33 -2.46 -6.67
CA SER A 232 11.37 -3.54 -6.37
C SER A 232 11.46 -4.04 -4.94
N VAL A 233 10.35 -4.56 -4.42
CA VAL A 233 10.27 -5.21 -3.11
C VAL A 233 9.26 -6.35 -3.15
N ASP A 234 9.51 -7.44 -2.42
CA ASP A 234 8.57 -8.56 -2.34
C ASP A 234 7.35 -8.19 -1.47
N VAL A 235 6.16 -8.53 -1.91
CA VAL A 235 4.90 -8.28 -1.19
C VAL A 235 4.88 -8.87 0.21
N ARG A 236 5.58 -9.99 0.43
CA ARG A 236 5.73 -10.63 1.74
C ARG A 236 6.54 -9.73 2.68
N ASP A 237 7.64 -9.15 2.19
CA ASP A 237 8.47 -8.22 2.97
C ASP A 237 7.69 -6.94 3.31
N VAL A 238 6.89 -6.43 2.36
CA VAL A 238 6.02 -5.27 2.61
C VAL A 238 5.03 -5.59 3.73
N ALA A 239 4.33 -6.73 3.66
CA ALA A 239 3.36 -7.11 4.67
C ALA A 239 4.02 -7.36 6.05
N GLU A 240 5.18 -8.00 6.08
CA GLU A 240 5.99 -8.18 7.29
C GLU A 240 6.42 -6.84 7.91
N ALA A 241 6.86 -5.89 7.09
CA ALA A 241 7.24 -4.57 7.57
C ALA A 241 6.07 -3.79 8.18
N HIS A 242 4.85 -3.92 7.64
CA HIS A 242 3.67 -3.34 8.28
C HIS A 242 3.45 -3.93 9.68
N ILE A 243 3.54 -5.25 9.82
CA ILE A 243 3.33 -5.93 11.11
C ILE A 243 4.41 -5.53 12.11
N LYS A 244 5.69 -5.47 11.69
CA LYS A 244 6.81 -5.05 12.54
C LYS A 244 6.71 -3.57 12.94
N ALA A 245 6.26 -2.71 12.04
CA ALA A 245 6.01 -1.30 12.34
C ALA A 245 4.85 -1.11 13.32
N PHE A 246 3.87 -2.03 13.32
CA PHE A 246 2.78 -2.03 14.29
C PHE A 246 3.18 -2.57 15.67
N ASP A 247 4.01 -3.63 15.73
CA ASP A 247 4.30 -4.49 16.89
C ASP A 247 3.92 -3.89 18.26
N HIS A 248 2.68 -4.19 18.67
CA HIS A 248 2.06 -3.71 19.90
C HIS A 248 2.65 -4.39 21.16
N GLU A 249 3.32 -5.53 21.03
CA GLU A 249 3.80 -6.33 22.18
C GLU A 249 5.21 -5.93 22.63
N ASN A 250 6.10 -5.53 21.71
CA ASN A 250 7.51 -5.27 22.01
C ASN A 250 7.88 -3.79 22.00
N GLN A 251 7.45 -3.03 23.02
CA GLN A 251 7.84 -1.63 23.29
C GLN A 251 8.26 -0.85 22.02
N VAL A 252 7.22 -0.40 21.34
CA VAL A 252 7.21 0.33 20.09
C VAL A 252 8.35 1.36 19.96
N SER A 253 9.42 1.00 19.23
CA SER A 253 10.49 1.93 18.82
C SER A 253 10.31 2.47 17.40
N ALA A 254 9.41 1.86 16.61
CA ALA A 254 9.19 2.26 15.23
C ALA A 254 8.46 3.60 15.16
N SER A 255 9.00 4.54 14.39
CA SER A 255 8.43 5.88 14.23
C SER A 255 8.79 6.47 12.87
N GLY A 256 8.00 7.44 12.41
CA GLY A 256 8.26 8.13 11.15
C GLY A 256 7.96 7.27 9.93
N ARG A 257 8.88 7.33 8.95
CA ARG A 257 8.72 6.78 7.60
C ARG A 257 9.68 5.60 7.43
N TYR A 258 9.37 4.66 6.54
CA TYR A 258 10.25 3.53 6.21
C TYR A 258 10.24 3.22 4.71
N CYS A 259 11.35 3.42 4.03
CA CYS A 259 11.54 3.03 2.63
C CYS A 259 11.70 1.51 2.52
N LEU A 260 10.88 0.89 1.66
CA LEU A 260 10.96 -0.54 1.37
C LEU A 260 11.31 -0.80 -0.08
N VAL A 261 12.61 -0.98 -0.32
CA VAL A 261 13.20 -1.34 -1.60
C VAL A 261 14.17 -2.49 -1.35
N GLY A 262 13.87 -3.68 -1.86
CA GLY A 262 14.74 -4.85 -1.74
C GLY A 262 15.79 -4.95 -2.85
N SER A 263 15.50 -4.38 -4.02
CA SER A 263 16.43 -4.36 -5.16
C SER A 263 16.22 -3.12 -6.01
N SER A 264 17.31 -2.53 -6.50
CA SER A 264 17.33 -1.43 -7.46
C SER A 264 18.07 -1.89 -8.70
N VAL A 265 17.35 -2.06 -9.81
CA VAL A 265 17.96 -2.41 -11.10
C VAL A 265 17.41 -1.53 -12.21
N PRO A 266 18.19 -1.15 -13.23
CA PRO A 266 17.64 -0.59 -14.45
C PRO A 266 16.53 -1.50 -14.98
N PHE A 267 15.41 -0.94 -15.44
CA PHE A 267 14.29 -1.76 -15.92
C PHE A 267 14.69 -2.69 -17.09
N SER A 268 15.73 -2.33 -17.85
CA SER A 268 16.35 -3.18 -18.87
C SER A 268 16.89 -4.51 -18.32
N GLN A 269 17.42 -4.51 -17.09
CA GLN A 269 17.95 -5.71 -16.46
C GLN A 269 16.82 -6.65 -16.00
N VAL A 270 15.60 -6.15 -15.76
CA VAL A 270 14.44 -6.98 -15.45
C VAL A 270 14.17 -7.98 -16.58
N LEU A 271 14.27 -7.53 -17.84
CA LEU A 271 14.14 -8.40 -19.02
C LEU A 271 15.26 -9.45 -19.08
N GLY A 272 16.49 -9.08 -18.73
CA GLY A 272 17.61 -10.01 -18.64
C GLY A 272 17.39 -11.10 -17.58
N ILE A 273 16.85 -10.72 -16.41
CA ILE A 273 16.46 -11.66 -15.35
C ILE A 273 15.37 -12.61 -15.86
N LEU A 274 14.33 -12.09 -16.53
CA LEU A 274 13.26 -12.91 -17.10
C LEU A 274 13.79 -13.91 -18.13
N HIS A 275 14.66 -13.47 -19.03
CA HIS A 275 15.26 -14.35 -20.05
C HIS A 275 16.10 -15.46 -19.40
N LYS A 276 16.85 -15.15 -18.34
CA LYS A 276 17.64 -16.14 -17.61
C LYS A 276 16.77 -17.19 -16.91
N LEU A 277 15.63 -16.78 -16.35
CA LEU A 277 14.69 -17.67 -15.67
C LEU A 277 13.81 -18.48 -16.64
N TYR A 278 13.43 -17.87 -17.76
CA TYR A 278 12.55 -18.44 -18.77
C TYR A 278 13.13 -18.24 -20.18
N PRO A 279 14.13 -19.04 -20.60
CA PRO A 279 14.84 -18.83 -21.87
C PRO A 279 13.96 -18.95 -23.12
N THR A 280 12.85 -19.68 -23.03
CA THR A 280 11.89 -19.88 -24.13
C THR A 280 10.82 -18.80 -24.20
N LEU A 281 10.82 -17.84 -23.27
CA LEU A 281 9.85 -16.75 -23.26
C LEU A 281 10.13 -15.81 -24.44
N PRO A 282 9.13 -15.51 -25.29
CA PRO A 282 9.33 -14.63 -26.43
C PRO A 282 9.51 -13.19 -25.92
N LEU A 283 10.76 -12.75 -25.85
CA LEU A 283 11.10 -11.35 -25.60
C LEU A 283 11.34 -10.64 -26.94
N ALA A 284 11.04 -9.35 -27.00
CA ALA A 284 11.26 -8.58 -28.23
C ALA A 284 12.75 -8.39 -28.51
N ASP A 285 13.15 -8.47 -29.80
CA ASP A 285 14.55 -8.26 -30.22
C ASP A 285 15.07 -6.85 -29.91
N LYS A 286 14.15 -5.87 -29.82
CA LYS A 286 14.44 -4.47 -29.50
C LYS A 286 13.32 -3.88 -28.67
N TYR A 287 13.71 -3.16 -27.63
CA TYR A 287 12.82 -2.35 -26.81
C TYR A 287 13.16 -0.87 -26.95
N VAL A 288 12.15 -0.01 -26.92
CA VAL A 288 12.26 1.45 -27.03
C VAL A 288 11.89 2.06 -25.69
N TYR A 289 12.70 3.02 -25.22
CA TYR A 289 12.46 3.68 -23.95
C TYR A 289 11.64 4.95 -24.14
N LEU A 290 10.70 5.22 -23.21
CA LEU A 290 10.09 6.55 -23.12
C LEU A 290 11.07 7.52 -22.45
N THR A 291 11.32 8.66 -23.10
CA THR A 291 12.17 9.75 -22.58
C THR A 291 11.44 10.69 -21.63
N ARG A 292 10.11 10.57 -21.52
CA ARG A 292 9.30 11.30 -20.54
C ARG A 292 8.88 10.34 -19.41
N PRO A 293 8.82 10.82 -18.14
CA PRO A 293 8.15 10.08 -17.07
C PRO A 293 6.72 9.73 -17.49
N PHE A 294 6.17 8.62 -17.00
CA PHE A 294 4.75 8.35 -17.16
C PHE A 294 3.95 9.57 -16.66
N SER A 295 3.27 10.23 -17.59
CA SER A 295 2.02 10.91 -17.26
C SER A 295 1.03 9.77 -17.07
N TYR A 296 0.73 9.42 -15.82
CA TYR A 296 -0.42 8.55 -15.53
C TYR A 296 -1.71 9.29 -15.87
#